data_AF-A0A5C6E660-F1
#
_entry.id   AF-A0A5C6E660-F1
#
_cell.length_a   1.000
_cell.length_b   1.000
_cell.length_c   1.000
_cell.angle_alpha   90.00
_cell.angle_beta   90.00
_cell.angle_gamma   90.00
#
_symmetry.space_group_name_H-M   'P 1'
#
loop_
_entity.id
_entity.type
_entity.pdbx_description
1 polymer ?
#
loop_
_entity_poly.entity_id
_entity_poly.type
_entity_poly.pdbx_seq_one_letter_code
_entity_poly.pdbx_strand_id
1 'polypeptide(L)'
;MLLTKMLWKKTPMTRAKMKRNFGSDHFSLPMPIVVCIIVGLSFSGLNRASAQTQLQDGADVQLNNSLPPEAVGITVDQNLGNRIPLDLALTDSLGRQVTTGDFFDGKKPTIVTLNYSSCPMLCSVQLNALTTSLNELKLKLGEDFRILTVSIDPAETPEIGKKTKNKYIEQLSAQPGADEGWEFCTATQPVITRLADILGFRYRYDEKTGEYNHPAMLAFVSPEGVISRYSLSIDFPPDQLKLALVEAGEGSVGSPVDQFILWCYSYDSSSNSYTPQAWRMMRAGGALTIVVMLVCLTPYWFGRLRAPKQARTEHLA
;
A
#
# COMPACT_ATOMS: atom_id res chain seq x y z
N MET A 1 27.98 -60.77 13.55
CA MET A 1 27.99 -61.00 12.09
C MET A 1 27.73 -59.68 11.38
N LEU A 2 28.71 -59.24 10.59
CA LEU A 2 28.67 -58.33 9.42
C LEU A 2 28.02 -56.93 9.59
N LEU A 3 28.77 -55.83 9.78
CA LEU A 3 29.45 -55.00 8.75
C LEU A 3 28.55 -54.71 7.53
N THR A 4 28.14 -53.46 7.27
CA THR A 4 28.95 -52.57 6.42
C THR A 4 28.51 -51.09 6.48
N LYS A 5 29.51 -50.22 6.68
CA LYS A 5 29.51 -48.78 6.44
C LYS A 5 29.64 -48.53 4.94
N MET A 6 28.80 -47.68 4.34
CA MET A 6 28.98 -47.21 2.96
C MET A 6 29.48 -45.77 2.97
N LEU A 7 30.81 -45.67 2.89
CA LEU A 7 31.59 -44.47 2.65
C LEU A 7 31.35 -43.98 1.22
N TRP A 8 30.91 -42.73 1.04
CA TRP A 8 31.12 -42.05 -0.24
C TRP A 8 32.36 -41.16 -0.15
N LYS A 9 33.27 -41.47 -1.06
CA LYS A 9 34.70 -41.19 -1.05
C LYS A 9 34.93 -39.88 -1.82
N LYS A 10 35.49 -38.87 -1.15
CA LYS A 10 36.13 -37.72 -1.80
C LYS A 10 37.29 -38.24 -2.67
N THR A 11 37.31 -37.88 -3.95
CA THR A 11 38.50 -37.95 -4.80
C THR A 11 38.92 -36.54 -5.22
N PRO A 12 40.20 -36.17 -5.03
CA PRO A 12 40.73 -34.88 -5.42
C PRO A 12 41.22 -34.91 -6.88
N MET A 13 40.88 -33.89 -7.67
CA MET A 13 41.62 -33.61 -8.90
C MET A 13 42.72 -32.59 -8.60
N THR A 14 43.95 -33.09 -8.57
CA THR A 14 45.16 -32.27 -8.70
C THR A 14 45.57 -32.14 -10.16
N ARG A 15 46.14 -30.96 -10.46
CA ARG A 15 47.29 -30.71 -11.36
C ARG A 15 46.97 -29.99 -12.68
N ALA A 16 47.16 -28.67 -12.68
CA ALA A 16 48.03 -28.03 -13.67
C ALA A 16 48.52 -26.67 -13.15
N LYS A 17 49.82 -26.60 -12.91
CA LYS A 17 50.58 -25.41 -12.52
C LYS A 17 51.06 -24.77 -13.82
N MET A 18 50.50 -23.62 -14.22
CA MET A 18 51.07 -22.82 -15.31
C MET A 18 51.39 -21.43 -14.79
N LYS A 19 52.65 -21.27 -14.38
CA LYS A 19 53.28 -19.96 -14.20
C LYS A 19 53.45 -19.33 -15.58
N ARG A 20 52.98 -18.09 -15.75
CA ARG A 20 53.62 -17.11 -16.63
C ARG A 20 53.65 -15.78 -15.88
N ASN A 21 54.87 -15.42 -15.48
CA ASN A 21 55.23 -14.10 -15.00
C ASN A 21 55.33 -13.13 -16.20
N PHE A 22 55.32 -11.86 -15.83
CA PHE A 22 56.00 -10.73 -16.47
C PHE A 22 55.21 -9.93 -17.52
N GLY A 23 55.13 -8.61 -17.28
CA GLY A 23 54.71 -7.62 -18.24
C GLY A 23 53.83 -6.50 -17.67
N SER A 24 54.35 -5.74 -16.71
CA SER A 24 53.80 -4.44 -16.32
C SER A 24 54.32 -3.39 -17.29
N ASP A 25 53.52 -2.97 -18.27
CA ASP A 25 53.88 -1.84 -19.14
C ASP A 25 52.64 -0.99 -19.50
N HIS A 26 52.66 0.24 -18.98
CA HIS A 26 52.29 1.50 -19.64
C HIS A 26 50.87 1.73 -20.22
N PHE A 27 50.09 2.41 -19.39
CA PHE A 27 49.38 3.68 -19.66
C PHE A 27 49.64 4.36 -21.04
N SER A 28 48.61 4.47 -21.90
CA SER A 28 48.29 5.69 -22.67
C SER A 28 47.02 5.52 -23.52
N LEU A 29 45.94 6.20 -23.16
CA LEU A 29 44.81 6.52 -24.04
C LEU A 29 45.12 7.78 -24.86
N PRO A 30 44.79 7.81 -26.15
CA PRO A 30 44.39 9.05 -26.81
C PRO A 30 42.98 8.95 -27.43
N MET A 31 42.08 9.84 -27.01
CA MET A 31 41.05 10.41 -27.91
C MET A 31 41.77 11.05 -29.11
N PRO A 32 41.29 10.95 -30.38
CA PRO A 32 39.97 11.47 -30.77
C PRO A 32 39.32 10.76 -31.99
N ILE A 33 38.16 10.10 -31.85
CA ILE A 33 37.29 9.75 -32.99
C ILE A 33 35.83 10.00 -32.59
N VAL A 34 35.49 11.26 -32.37
CA VAL A 34 34.10 11.73 -32.10
C VAL A 34 33.53 12.53 -33.29
N VAL A 35 34.17 12.51 -34.47
CA VAL A 35 33.78 13.41 -35.57
C VAL A 35 33.22 12.72 -36.84
N CYS A 36 33.12 11.39 -36.91
CA CYS A 36 32.65 10.70 -38.15
C CYS A 36 31.17 10.25 -38.19
N ILE A 37 30.28 10.69 -37.28
CA ILE A 37 28.87 10.23 -37.26
C ILE A 37 27.87 11.27 -37.84
N ILE A 38 28.31 12.30 -38.58
CA ILE A 38 27.37 13.34 -39.10
C ILE A 38 27.22 13.35 -40.64
N VAL A 39 27.95 12.56 -41.43
CA VAL A 39 27.82 12.61 -42.91
C VAL A 39 27.60 11.23 -43.53
N GLY A 40 26.56 10.52 -43.07
CA GLY A 40 26.19 9.19 -43.59
C GLY A 40 24.68 8.95 -43.68
N LEU A 41 23.84 9.99 -43.63
CA LEU A 41 22.38 9.87 -43.66
C LEU A 41 21.76 10.71 -44.79
N SER A 42 22.27 10.54 -46.00
CA SER A 42 21.64 11.09 -47.21
C SER A 42 21.96 10.24 -48.42
N PHE A 43 21.39 9.03 -48.48
CA PHE A 43 20.88 8.38 -49.70
C PHE A 43 20.55 6.92 -49.40
N SER A 44 19.25 6.61 -49.23
CA SER A 44 18.60 5.34 -49.59
C SER A 44 17.13 5.43 -49.21
N GLY A 45 16.39 6.22 -50.00
CA GLY A 45 14.95 6.09 -50.09
C GLY A 45 14.58 4.93 -51.01
N LEU A 46 13.38 4.39 -50.77
CA LEU A 46 12.67 3.33 -51.51
C LEU A 46 13.06 1.88 -51.19
N ASN A 47 12.51 1.37 -50.08
CA ASN A 47 11.57 0.25 -50.08
C ASN A 47 11.08 0.01 -48.63
N ARG A 48 10.08 0.78 -48.20
CA ARG A 48 9.33 0.47 -46.97
C ARG A 48 8.25 -0.53 -47.33
N ALA A 49 8.49 -1.79 -47.00
CA ALA A 49 7.47 -2.83 -47.02
C ALA A 49 6.34 -2.43 -46.05
N SER A 50 5.14 -2.26 -46.57
CA SER A 50 3.92 -1.80 -45.88
C SER A 50 3.28 -2.88 -44.97
N ALA A 51 4.08 -3.71 -44.30
CA ALA A 51 3.58 -4.85 -43.52
C ALA A 51 3.67 -4.69 -41.99
N GLN A 52 4.15 -3.55 -41.49
CA GLN A 52 4.25 -3.27 -40.04
C GLN A 52 3.39 -2.11 -39.53
N THR A 53 2.68 -1.40 -40.42
CA THR A 53 1.86 -0.25 -40.02
C THR A 53 0.53 -0.65 -39.35
N GLN A 54 0.08 -1.91 -39.46
CA GLN A 54 -1.18 -2.35 -38.85
C GLN A 54 -1.12 -2.72 -37.36
N LEU A 55 0.06 -2.70 -36.73
CA LEU A 55 0.19 -2.92 -35.27
C LEU A 55 0.49 -1.62 -34.50
N GLN A 56 0.43 -0.47 -35.18
CA GLN A 56 0.71 0.85 -34.63
C GLN A 56 -0.54 1.73 -34.52
N ASP A 57 -1.70 1.21 -34.91
CA ASP A 57 -2.99 1.71 -34.46
C ASP A 57 -3.33 0.97 -33.17
N GLY A 58 -2.73 1.45 -32.08
CA GLY A 58 -3.31 1.24 -30.76
C GLY A 58 -4.73 1.79 -30.85
N ALA A 59 -5.72 0.90 -30.85
CA ALA A 59 -7.08 1.29 -30.55
C ALA A 59 -7.00 2.20 -29.32
N ASP A 60 -7.48 3.43 -29.45
CA ASP A 60 -7.72 4.31 -28.32
C ASP A 60 -8.68 3.55 -27.41
N VAL A 61 -8.11 2.83 -26.45
CA VAL A 61 -8.86 2.34 -25.30
C VAL A 61 -9.16 3.60 -24.52
N GLN A 62 -10.26 4.26 -24.89
CA GLN A 62 -10.91 5.21 -24.02
C GLN A 62 -11.38 4.41 -22.80
N LEU A 63 -10.47 4.26 -21.84
CA LEU A 63 -10.87 4.06 -20.47
C LEU A 63 -11.78 5.24 -20.17
N ASN A 64 -13.07 4.95 -20.00
CA ASN A 64 -14.01 5.93 -19.51
C ASN A 64 -13.57 6.28 -18.09
N ASN A 65 -12.64 7.22 -17.97
CA ASN A 65 -12.08 7.72 -16.71
C ASN A 65 -13.11 8.55 -15.94
N SER A 66 -14.33 8.67 -16.46
CA SER A 66 -15.47 9.23 -15.75
C SER A 66 -16.00 8.14 -14.82
N LEU A 67 -15.83 8.32 -13.52
CA LEU A 67 -16.55 7.54 -12.52
C LEU A 67 -18.05 7.53 -12.88
N PRO A 68 -18.74 6.38 -12.80
CA PRO A 68 -20.19 6.34 -12.92
C PRO A 68 -20.81 7.43 -12.03
N PRO A 69 -21.87 8.14 -12.44
CA PRO A 69 -22.50 9.18 -11.62
C PRO A 69 -22.79 8.71 -10.19
N GLU A 70 -23.15 7.43 -10.05
CA GLU A 70 -23.38 6.70 -8.81
C GLU A 70 -22.15 6.59 -7.91
N ALA A 71 -20.93 6.61 -8.45
CA ALA A 71 -19.66 6.53 -7.72
C ALA A 71 -19.02 7.91 -7.43
N VAL A 72 -19.50 8.98 -8.05
CA VAL A 72 -18.95 10.34 -7.84
C VAL A 72 -19.15 10.78 -6.38
N GLY A 73 -18.08 11.09 -5.66
CA GLY A 73 -18.12 11.53 -4.27
C GLY A 73 -18.21 10.40 -3.24
N ILE A 74 -18.12 9.14 -3.67
CA ILE A 74 -18.02 7.96 -2.80
C ILE A 74 -16.54 7.66 -2.61
N THR A 75 -15.99 8.12 -1.50
CA THR A 75 -14.58 8.03 -1.16
C THR A 75 -14.42 7.67 0.31
N VAL A 76 -13.20 7.25 0.66
CA VAL A 76 -12.78 7.12 2.05
C VAL A 76 -11.64 8.10 2.30
N ASP A 77 -11.92 9.12 3.10
CA ASP A 77 -10.92 10.04 3.61
C ASP A 77 -10.22 9.38 4.80
N GLN A 78 -8.98 8.91 4.63
CA GLN A 78 -8.27 8.16 5.68
C GLN A 78 -7.88 9.08 6.84
N ASN A 79 -8.72 9.10 7.87
CA ASN A 79 -8.58 9.90 9.08
C ASN A 79 -7.69 9.22 10.13
N LEU A 80 -6.49 8.81 9.73
CA LEU A 80 -5.51 8.15 10.59
C LEU A 80 -5.19 9.03 11.82
N GLY A 81 -5.22 8.43 13.01
CA GLY A 81 -4.96 9.10 14.28
C GLY A 81 -6.17 9.82 14.89
N ASN A 82 -7.29 9.94 14.17
CA ASN A 82 -8.52 10.43 14.76
C ASN A 82 -9.06 9.42 15.78
N ARG A 83 -9.78 9.94 16.77
CA ARG A 83 -10.41 9.14 17.83
C ARG A 83 -11.91 9.06 17.63
N ILE A 84 -12.46 7.85 17.71
CA ILE A 84 -13.89 7.62 17.77
C ILE A 84 -14.38 8.00 19.17
N PRO A 85 -15.35 8.92 19.31
CA PRO A 85 -15.96 9.24 20.59
C PRO A 85 -16.58 7.98 21.21
N LEU A 86 -16.39 7.79 22.51
CA LEU A 86 -16.84 6.60 23.25
C LEU A 86 -18.31 6.69 23.70
N ASP A 87 -18.96 7.82 23.45
CA ASP A 87 -20.30 8.18 23.91
C ASP A 87 -21.39 8.06 22.83
N LEU A 88 -21.06 7.55 21.63
CA LEU A 88 -22.03 7.43 20.55
C LEU A 88 -23.02 6.31 20.89
N ALA A 89 -24.31 6.66 20.94
CA ALA A 89 -25.38 5.73 21.23
C ALA A 89 -25.67 4.80 20.04
N LEU A 90 -25.58 3.51 20.27
CA LEU A 90 -25.84 2.42 19.32
C LEU A 90 -26.87 1.47 19.93
N THR A 91 -27.54 0.70 19.08
CA THR A 91 -28.40 -0.42 19.50
C THR A 91 -27.78 -1.72 19.00
N ASP A 92 -27.51 -2.66 19.89
CA ASP A 92 -26.91 -3.94 19.51
C ASP A 92 -27.94 -4.90 18.86
N SER A 93 -27.47 -6.06 18.38
CA SER A 93 -28.31 -7.08 17.75
C SER A 93 -29.34 -7.72 18.71
N LEU A 94 -29.22 -7.51 20.02
CA LEU A 94 -30.18 -7.95 21.03
C LEU A 94 -31.19 -6.86 21.40
N GLY A 95 -31.11 -5.68 20.77
CA GLY A 95 -31.98 -4.54 21.07
C GLY A 95 -31.58 -3.76 22.32
N ARG A 96 -30.38 -4.00 22.86
CA ARG A 96 -29.85 -3.25 24.02
C ARG A 96 -29.21 -1.96 23.55
N GLN A 97 -29.46 -0.89 24.29
CA GLN A 97 -28.76 0.38 24.11
C GLN A 97 -27.32 0.22 24.62
N VAL A 98 -26.37 0.43 23.72
CA VAL A 98 -24.93 0.35 23.98
C VAL A 98 -24.26 1.63 23.48
N THR A 99 -23.01 1.81 23.84
CA THR A 99 -22.18 2.92 23.38
C THR A 99 -20.98 2.39 22.62
N THR A 100 -20.37 3.23 21.79
CA THR A 100 -19.08 2.92 21.16
C THR A 100 -18.00 2.54 22.20
N GLY A 101 -18.05 3.12 23.39
CA GLY A 101 -17.15 2.80 24.51
C GLY A 101 -17.22 1.35 24.99
N ASP A 102 -18.34 0.65 24.78
CA ASP A 102 -18.48 -0.75 25.18
C ASP A 102 -17.62 -1.70 24.30
N PHE A 103 -17.26 -1.22 23.10
CA PHE A 103 -16.44 -1.97 22.14
C PHE A 103 -14.95 -1.65 22.25
N PHE A 104 -14.59 -0.46 22.74
CA PHE A 104 -13.21 -0.01 22.93
C PHE A 104 -12.81 -0.17 24.42
N ASP A 105 -12.50 -1.40 24.82
CA ASP A 105 -12.25 -1.79 26.22
C ASP A 105 -10.86 -1.43 26.77
N GLY A 106 -10.04 -0.72 25.99
CA GLY A 106 -8.66 -0.38 26.35
C GLY A 106 -7.71 -1.58 26.36
N LYS A 107 -8.13 -2.76 25.90
CA LYS A 107 -7.30 -3.97 25.84
C LYS A 107 -7.17 -4.57 24.45
N LYS A 108 -8.25 -4.55 23.65
CA LYS A 108 -8.30 -5.25 22.37
C LYS A 108 -8.52 -4.29 21.20
N PRO A 109 -7.78 -4.44 20.10
CA PRO A 109 -8.09 -3.71 18.87
C PRO A 109 -9.44 -4.15 18.31
N THR A 110 -10.12 -3.22 17.63
CA THR A 110 -11.45 -3.44 17.05
C THR A 110 -11.44 -3.10 15.56
N ILE A 111 -11.94 -4.02 14.74
CA ILE A 111 -12.22 -3.75 13.33
C ILE A 111 -13.60 -3.09 13.24
N VAL A 112 -13.68 -1.89 12.67
CA VAL A 112 -14.93 -1.18 12.46
C VAL A 112 -15.32 -1.23 10.99
N THR A 113 -16.55 -1.66 10.72
CA THR A 113 -17.10 -1.74 9.37
C THR A 113 -18.45 -1.04 9.29
N LEU A 114 -18.71 -0.40 8.16
CA LEU A 114 -19.98 0.26 7.85
C LEU A 114 -20.65 -0.53 6.73
N ASN A 115 -21.74 -1.21 7.06
CA ASN A 115 -22.47 -2.09 6.14
C ASN A 115 -23.98 -1.91 6.35
N TYR A 116 -24.82 -2.65 5.65
CA TYR A 116 -26.24 -2.78 5.97
C TYR A 116 -26.76 -4.11 5.42
N SER A 117 -27.72 -4.72 6.11
CA SER A 117 -28.10 -6.11 5.86
C SER A 117 -28.82 -6.35 4.53
N SER A 118 -29.54 -5.35 4.01
CA SER A 118 -30.31 -5.43 2.77
C SER A 118 -29.49 -5.15 1.50
N CYS A 119 -28.19 -4.88 1.62
CA CYS A 119 -27.32 -4.60 0.48
C CYS A 119 -27.19 -5.82 -0.45
N PRO A 120 -27.63 -5.74 -1.72
CA PRO A 120 -27.65 -6.91 -2.61
C PRO A 120 -26.27 -7.28 -3.17
N MET A 121 -25.30 -6.37 -3.11
CA MET A 121 -24.04 -6.52 -3.85
C MET A 121 -22.82 -6.41 -2.92
N LEU A 122 -22.27 -5.21 -2.72
CA LEU A 122 -20.91 -5.01 -2.23
C LEU A 122 -20.70 -5.44 -0.77
N CYS A 123 -21.63 -5.13 0.13
CA CYS A 123 -21.52 -5.53 1.54
C CYS A 123 -21.38 -7.06 1.68
N SER A 124 -22.19 -7.82 0.93
CA SER A 124 -22.20 -9.27 1.04
C SER A 124 -20.85 -9.87 0.61
N VAL A 125 -20.25 -9.34 -0.46
CA VAL A 125 -18.94 -9.76 -0.97
C VAL A 125 -17.85 -9.44 0.05
N GLN A 126 -17.86 -8.21 0.60
CA GLN A 126 -16.87 -7.77 1.60
C GLN A 126 -16.94 -8.63 2.87
N LEU A 127 -18.14 -8.88 3.41
CA LEU A 127 -18.33 -9.66 4.63
C LEU A 127 -18.00 -11.16 4.43
N ASN A 128 -18.30 -11.71 3.25
CA ASN A 128 -17.90 -13.08 2.89
C ASN A 128 -16.37 -13.21 2.80
N ALA A 129 -15.69 -12.23 2.18
CA ALA A 129 -14.24 -12.21 2.09
C ALA A 129 -13.60 -12.09 3.47
N LEU A 130 -14.12 -11.20 4.33
CA LEU A 130 -13.69 -11.07 5.72
C LEU A 130 -13.84 -12.39 6.48
N THR A 131 -14.99 -13.05 6.36
CA THR A 131 -15.26 -14.34 7.00
C THR A 131 -14.30 -15.44 6.55
N THR A 132 -13.97 -15.49 5.26
CA THR A 132 -12.99 -16.43 4.69
C THR A 132 -11.63 -16.21 5.34
N SER A 133 -11.17 -14.97 5.41
CA SER A 133 -9.88 -14.61 5.97
C SER A 133 -9.80 -14.82 7.48
N LEU A 134 -10.90 -14.58 8.21
CA LEU A 134 -11.01 -14.84 9.64
C LEU A 134 -10.90 -16.34 9.97
N ASN A 135 -11.36 -17.22 9.08
CA ASN A 135 -11.22 -18.67 9.25
C ASN A 135 -9.78 -19.16 9.10
N GLU A 136 -8.95 -18.44 8.32
CA GLU A 136 -7.52 -18.75 8.15
C GLU A 136 -6.63 -18.03 9.19
N LEU A 137 -7.20 -17.02 9.88
CA LEU A 137 -6.48 -16.20 10.85
C LEU A 137 -6.24 -16.96 12.16
N LYS A 138 -5.01 -16.91 12.67
CA LYS A 138 -4.62 -17.54 13.94
C LYS A 138 -5.07 -16.76 15.18
N LEU A 139 -5.30 -15.45 15.04
CA LEU A 139 -5.84 -14.62 16.11
C LEU A 139 -7.30 -14.98 16.34
N LYS A 140 -7.72 -14.94 17.60
CA LYS A 140 -9.06 -15.33 18.02
C LYS A 140 -9.98 -14.13 18.15
N LEU A 141 -11.11 -14.18 17.45
CA LEU A 141 -12.18 -13.19 17.58
C LEU A 141 -12.81 -13.28 18.99
N GLY A 142 -12.98 -12.14 19.66
CA GLY A 142 -13.48 -12.05 21.03
C GLY A 142 -12.39 -12.16 22.10
N GLU A 143 -11.31 -12.92 21.86
CA GLU A 143 -10.15 -13.03 22.75
C GLU A 143 -9.06 -12.00 22.44
N ASP A 144 -8.58 -11.94 21.19
CA ASP A 144 -7.46 -11.10 20.76
C ASP A 144 -7.92 -9.77 20.15
N PHE A 145 -9.05 -9.78 19.43
CA PHE A 145 -9.61 -8.60 18.77
C PHE A 145 -11.14 -8.69 18.69
N ARG A 146 -11.79 -7.58 18.37
CA ARG A 146 -13.25 -7.49 18.18
C ARG A 146 -13.61 -6.96 16.79
N ILE A 147 -14.85 -7.16 16.38
CA ILE A 147 -15.41 -6.57 15.17
C ILE A 147 -16.71 -5.85 15.53
N LEU A 148 -16.81 -4.59 15.14
CA LEU A 148 -18.00 -3.76 15.27
C LEU A 148 -18.49 -3.40 13.87
N THR A 149 -19.62 -3.98 13.47
CA THR A 149 -20.30 -3.64 12.22
C THR A 149 -21.48 -2.73 12.55
N VAL A 150 -21.46 -1.50 12.03
CA VAL A 150 -22.55 -0.54 12.23
C VAL A 150 -23.35 -0.41 10.94
N SER A 151 -24.68 -0.48 11.06
CA SER A 151 -25.57 -0.27 9.92
C SER A 151 -25.56 1.18 9.46
N ILE A 152 -25.44 1.40 8.15
CA ILE A 152 -25.61 2.72 7.53
C ILE A 152 -27.07 3.06 7.19
N ASP A 153 -27.96 2.08 7.29
CA ASP A 153 -29.39 2.26 7.06
C ASP A 153 -30.12 2.55 8.38
N PRO A 154 -30.64 3.77 8.59
CA PRO A 154 -31.39 4.12 9.80
C PRO A 154 -32.72 3.37 9.92
N ALA A 155 -33.22 2.75 8.84
CA ALA A 155 -34.43 1.94 8.85
C ALA A 155 -34.17 0.48 9.24
N GLU A 156 -32.89 0.07 9.37
CA GLU A 156 -32.54 -1.29 9.75
C GLU A 156 -32.91 -1.59 11.20
N THR A 157 -33.65 -2.67 11.42
CA THR A 157 -34.05 -3.09 12.76
C THR A 157 -33.02 -4.05 13.37
N PRO A 158 -32.86 -4.07 14.71
CA PRO A 158 -31.94 -4.99 15.39
C PRO A 158 -32.14 -6.46 15.03
N GLU A 159 -33.38 -6.88 14.75
CA GLU A 159 -33.70 -8.26 14.37
C GLU A 159 -33.09 -8.64 13.02
N ILE A 160 -33.07 -7.70 12.06
CA ILE A 160 -32.44 -7.90 10.76
C ILE A 160 -30.92 -8.00 10.95
N GLY A 161 -30.33 -7.08 11.71
CA GLY A 161 -28.91 -7.11 12.04
C GLY A 161 -28.50 -8.42 12.73
N LYS A 162 -29.31 -8.94 13.66
CA LYS A 162 -29.10 -10.23 14.32
C LYS A 162 -29.14 -11.41 13.35
N LYS A 163 -30.08 -11.42 12.41
CA LYS A 163 -30.16 -12.48 11.39
C LYS A 163 -28.91 -12.50 10.51
N THR A 164 -28.42 -11.32 10.13
CA THR A 164 -27.19 -11.16 9.35
C THR A 164 -25.96 -11.58 10.16
N LYS A 165 -25.86 -11.15 11.42
CA LYS A 165 -24.82 -11.59 12.37
C LYS A 165 -24.74 -13.12 12.44
N ASN A 166 -25.86 -13.78 12.70
CA ASN A 166 -25.91 -15.25 12.81
C ASN A 166 -25.45 -15.94 11.53
N LYS A 167 -25.87 -15.45 10.35
CA LYS A 167 -25.45 -15.99 9.05
C LYS A 167 -23.93 -16.00 8.89
N TYR A 168 -23.23 -14.95 9.32
CA TYR A 168 -21.76 -14.87 9.20
C TYR A 168 -21.04 -15.65 10.30
N ILE A 169 -21.57 -15.67 11.53
CA ILE A 169 -21.02 -16.49 12.62
C ILE A 169 -21.08 -17.98 12.29
N GLU A 170 -22.18 -18.46 11.69
CA GLU A 170 -22.31 -19.86 11.28
C GLU A 170 -21.25 -20.29 10.26
N GLN A 171 -20.70 -19.34 9.50
CA GLN A 171 -19.62 -19.60 8.54
C GLN A 171 -18.22 -19.59 9.20
N LEU A 172 -18.09 -19.06 10.42
CA LEU A 172 -16.82 -18.96 11.16
C LEU A 172 -16.51 -20.24 11.96
N SER A 173 -16.26 -21.34 11.24
CA SER A 173 -15.95 -22.64 11.87
C SER A 173 -14.63 -22.67 12.66
N ALA A 174 -13.67 -21.81 12.32
CA ALA A 174 -12.36 -21.78 12.99
C ALA A 174 -12.28 -20.82 14.18
N GLN A 175 -13.36 -20.07 14.49
CA GLN A 175 -13.38 -19.01 15.51
C GLN A 175 -14.43 -19.33 16.60
N PRO A 176 -14.13 -20.25 17.55
CA PRO A 176 -15.02 -20.52 18.67
C PRO A 176 -15.12 -19.27 19.55
N GLY A 177 -16.32 -18.69 19.70
CA GLY A 177 -16.55 -17.44 20.44
C GLY A 177 -16.82 -16.20 19.57
N ALA A 178 -16.94 -16.37 18.25
CA ALA A 178 -17.26 -15.29 17.31
C ALA A 178 -18.54 -14.50 17.67
N ASP A 179 -19.50 -15.12 18.37
CA ASP A 179 -20.75 -14.48 18.78
C ASP A 179 -20.56 -13.33 19.77
N GLU A 180 -19.59 -13.43 20.67
CA GLU A 180 -19.26 -12.36 21.62
C GLU A 180 -18.29 -11.34 21.03
N GLY A 181 -17.48 -11.75 20.04
CA GLY A 181 -16.44 -10.92 19.44
C GLY A 181 -16.88 -10.06 18.27
N TRP A 182 -17.97 -10.42 17.58
CA TRP A 182 -18.50 -9.69 16.44
C TRP A 182 -19.91 -9.17 16.71
N GLU A 183 -20.06 -7.86 16.86
CA GLU A 183 -21.35 -7.23 17.10
C GLU A 183 -21.85 -6.47 15.89
N PHE A 184 -23.15 -6.57 15.64
CA PHE A 184 -23.87 -5.80 14.65
C PHE A 184 -24.74 -4.79 15.36
N CYS A 185 -24.49 -3.51 15.10
CA CYS A 185 -25.21 -2.41 15.73
C CYS A 185 -26.01 -1.60 14.71
N THR A 186 -27.17 -1.13 15.11
CA THR A 186 -27.95 -0.11 14.40
C THR A 186 -27.87 1.21 15.15
N ALA A 187 -28.12 2.32 14.46
CA ALA A 187 -28.03 3.65 15.04
C ALA A 187 -28.99 4.62 14.37
N THR A 188 -29.19 5.78 15.00
CA THR A 188 -29.98 6.86 14.39
C THR A 188 -29.16 7.58 13.32
N GLN A 189 -29.83 8.13 12.30
CA GLN A 189 -29.16 8.84 11.20
C GLN A 189 -28.10 9.88 11.65
N PRO A 190 -28.32 10.71 12.68
CA PRO A 190 -27.29 11.66 13.14
C PRO A 190 -26.02 10.97 13.68
N VAL A 191 -26.17 9.82 14.34
CA VAL A 191 -25.04 9.05 14.86
C VAL A 191 -24.29 8.36 13.72
N ILE A 192 -25.02 7.79 12.75
CA ILE A 192 -24.43 7.18 11.55
C ILE A 192 -23.60 8.23 10.79
N THR A 193 -24.16 9.40 10.52
CA THR A 193 -23.45 10.48 9.83
C THR A 193 -22.21 10.92 10.59
N ARG A 194 -22.29 11.08 11.91
CA ARG A 194 -21.13 11.45 12.73
C ARG A 194 -20.04 10.38 12.70
N LEU A 195 -20.40 9.09 12.80
CA LEU A 195 -19.46 7.98 12.72
C LEU A 195 -18.82 7.90 11.33
N ALA A 196 -19.61 8.06 10.28
CA ALA A 196 -19.14 8.11 8.90
C ALA A 196 -18.16 9.28 8.69
N ASP A 197 -18.44 10.47 9.20
CA ASP A 197 -17.54 11.63 9.10
C ASP A 197 -16.21 11.40 9.85
N ILE A 198 -16.25 10.79 11.04
CA ILE A 198 -15.03 10.47 11.82
C ILE A 198 -14.17 9.45 11.06
N LEU A 199 -14.81 8.42 10.51
CA LEU A 199 -14.15 7.39 9.71
C LEU A 199 -13.76 7.88 8.31
N GLY A 200 -14.26 9.04 7.88
CA GLY A 200 -14.08 9.58 6.53
C GLY A 200 -14.84 8.82 5.45
N PHE A 201 -15.87 8.07 5.82
CA PHE A 201 -16.68 7.25 4.94
C PHE A 201 -17.75 8.10 4.25
N ARG A 202 -17.56 8.39 2.96
CA ARG A 202 -18.55 9.12 2.15
C ARG A 202 -19.46 8.13 1.44
N TYR A 203 -20.74 8.18 1.77
CA TYR A 203 -21.77 7.34 1.17
C TYR A 203 -22.92 8.21 0.67
N ARG A 204 -23.72 7.69 -0.27
CA ARG A 204 -24.88 8.39 -0.82
C ARG A 204 -26.04 7.43 -1.03
N TYR A 205 -27.22 7.85 -0.61
CA TYR A 205 -28.45 7.15 -0.92
C TYR A 205 -28.91 7.45 -2.36
N ASP A 206 -29.28 6.41 -3.10
CA ASP A 206 -29.88 6.51 -4.42
C ASP A 206 -31.38 6.21 -4.33
N GLU A 207 -32.21 7.25 -4.52
CA GLU A 207 -33.67 7.13 -4.46
C GLU A 207 -34.25 6.24 -5.56
N LYS A 208 -33.54 6.04 -6.69
CA LYS A 208 -34.05 5.25 -7.81
C LYS A 208 -33.96 3.76 -7.53
N THR A 209 -32.87 3.32 -6.91
CA THR A 209 -32.63 1.91 -6.58
C THR A 209 -33.08 1.60 -5.14
N GLY A 210 -33.20 2.61 -4.28
CA GLY A 210 -33.43 2.43 -2.85
C GLY A 210 -32.19 1.91 -2.11
N GLU A 211 -31.01 2.09 -2.70
CA GLU A 211 -29.76 1.54 -2.20
C GLU A 211 -28.82 2.63 -1.69
N TYR A 212 -27.96 2.27 -0.74
CA TYR A 212 -26.85 3.13 -0.34
C TYR A 212 -25.61 2.74 -1.13
N ASN A 213 -25.15 3.66 -1.98
CA ASN A 213 -23.87 3.55 -2.64
C ASN A 213 -22.77 3.94 -1.64
N HIS A 214 -21.83 3.04 -1.40
CA HIS A 214 -20.78 3.21 -0.41
C HIS A 214 -19.48 2.52 -0.84
N PRO A 215 -18.30 2.95 -0.33
CA PRO A 215 -17.05 2.27 -0.61
C PRO A 215 -16.91 0.99 0.24
N ALA A 216 -16.08 0.05 -0.19
CA ALA A 216 -15.66 -1.07 0.63
C ALA A 216 -14.48 -0.63 1.51
N MET A 217 -14.61 -0.79 2.82
CA MET A 217 -13.61 -0.33 3.79
C MET A 217 -13.67 -1.15 5.08
N LEU A 218 -12.50 -1.46 5.64
CA LEU A 218 -12.32 -1.83 7.05
C LEU A 218 -11.44 -0.77 7.73
N ALA A 219 -11.89 -0.24 8.87
CA ALA A 219 -11.03 0.53 9.77
C ALA A 219 -10.50 -0.37 10.88
N PHE A 220 -9.21 -0.28 11.16
CA PHE A 220 -8.58 -0.89 12.32
C PHE A 220 -8.40 0.17 13.40
N VAL A 221 -9.01 -0.07 14.55
CA VAL A 221 -9.09 0.89 15.65
C VAL A 221 -8.38 0.31 16.86
N SER A 222 -7.56 1.13 17.51
CA SER A 222 -6.87 0.78 18.74
C SER A 222 -7.85 0.56 19.90
N PRO A 223 -7.40 -0.09 20.99
CA PRO A 223 -8.24 -0.28 22.16
C PRO A 223 -8.75 1.02 22.79
N GLU A 224 -8.08 2.14 22.56
CA GLU A 224 -8.45 3.48 23.04
C GLU A 224 -9.38 4.24 22.07
N GLY A 225 -9.81 3.61 20.98
CA GLY A 225 -10.66 4.21 19.96
C GLY A 225 -9.91 5.03 18.92
N VAL A 226 -8.58 4.88 18.76
CA VAL A 226 -7.79 5.63 17.77
C VAL A 226 -7.72 4.86 16.46
N ILE A 227 -7.97 5.52 15.33
CA ILE A 227 -7.93 4.87 14.02
C ILE A 227 -6.47 4.68 13.58
N SER A 228 -6.02 3.44 13.53
CA SER A 228 -4.63 3.07 13.26
C SER A 228 -4.35 2.81 11.78
N ARG A 229 -5.29 2.15 11.08
CA ARG A 229 -5.10 1.74 9.69
C ARG A 229 -6.44 1.57 8.96
N TYR A 230 -6.42 1.67 7.64
CA TYR A 230 -7.53 1.34 6.75
C TYR A 230 -7.16 0.19 5.81
N SER A 231 -8.13 -0.64 5.48
CA SER A 231 -8.09 -1.51 4.30
C SER A 231 -9.21 -1.10 3.35
N LEU A 232 -8.84 -0.72 2.12
CA LEU A 232 -9.77 -0.33 1.05
C LEU A 232 -9.93 -1.43 -0.01
N SER A 233 -9.33 -2.61 0.24
CA SER A 233 -9.42 -3.77 -0.64
C SER A 233 -10.72 -4.54 -0.40
N ILE A 234 -11.11 -5.36 -1.39
CA ILE A 234 -12.25 -6.29 -1.28
C ILE A 234 -11.76 -7.67 -0.83
N ASP A 235 -10.51 -8.00 -1.12
CA ASP A 235 -9.78 -9.13 -0.58
C ASP A 235 -9.03 -8.72 0.70
N PHE A 236 -9.13 -9.54 1.75
CA PHE A 236 -8.48 -9.28 3.03
C PHE A 236 -7.47 -10.39 3.36
N PRO A 237 -6.25 -10.40 2.82
CA PRO A 237 -5.29 -11.47 3.10
C PRO A 237 -5.06 -11.64 4.61
N PRO A 238 -5.06 -12.88 5.16
CA PRO A 238 -4.92 -13.10 6.60
C PRO A 238 -3.66 -12.50 7.21
N ASP A 239 -2.54 -12.50 6.46
CA ASP A 239 -1.28 -11.89 6.90
C ASP A 239 -1.40 -10.36 7.05
N GLN A 240 -2.12 -9.69 6.15
CA GLN A 240 -2.37 -8.26 6.23
C GLN A 240 -3.33 -7.92 7.37
N LEU A 241 -4.38 -8.72 7.57
CA LEU A 241 -5.28 -8.59 8.71
C LEU A 241 -4.53 -8.73 10.03
N LYS A 242 -3.67 -9.75 10.14
CA LYS A 242 -2.85 -9.98 11.32
C LYS A 242 -1.95 -8.79 11.61
N LEU A 243 -1.24 -8.29 10.61
CA LEU A 243 -0.36 -7.12 10.77
C LEU A 243 -1.16 -5.89 11.23
N ALA A 244 -2.27 -5.59 10.57
CA ALA A 244 -3.11 -4.44 10.90
C ALA A 244 -3.69 -4.53 12.32
N LEU A 245 -4.08 -5.72 12.78
CA LEU A 245 -4.56 -5.95 14.14
C LEU A 245 -3.45 -5.78 15.18
N VAL A 246 -2.23 -6.24 14.91
CA VAL A 246 -1.08 -6.05 15.80
C VAL A 246 -0.72 -4.56 15.90
N GLU A 247 -0.63 -3.87 14.76
CA GLU A 247 -0.38 -2.41 14.71
C GLU A 247 -1.44 -1.62 15.49
N ALA A 248 -2.72 -1.98 15.33
CA ALA A 248 -3.82 -1.36 16.06
C ALA A 248 -3.77 -1.68 17.56
N GLY A 249 -3.41 -2.91 17.94
CA GLY A 249 -3.27 -3.31 19.34
C GLY A 249 -2.15 -2.57 20.08
N GLU A 250 -1.08 -2.21 19.37
CA GLU A 250 0.00 -1.35 19.90
C GLU A 250 -0.36 0.14 19.94
N GLY A 251 -1.52 0.53 19.40
CA GLY A 251 -1.92 1.93 19.25
C GLY A 251 -1.08 2.70 18.24
N SER A 252 -0.35 2.00 17.38
CA SER A 252 0.46 2.61 16.33
C SER A 252 -0.43 3.09 15.18
N VAL A 253 -0.25 4.34 14.76
CA VAL A 253 -0.97 4.93 13.62
C VAL A 253 -0.03 4.92 12.43
N GLY A 254 0.17 3.71 11.87
CA GLY A 254 1.25 3.46 10.91
C GLY A 254 2.66 3.66 11.49
N SER A 255 3.67 3.16 10.79
CA SER A 255 5.06 3.51 11.11
C SER A 255 5.27 5.01 10.81
N PRO A 256 6.03 5.78 11.63
CA PRO A 256 6.41 7.16 11.29
C PRO A 256 7.07 7.28 9.90
N VAL A 257 7.69 6.19 9.44
CA VAL A 257 8.26 6.07 8.10
C VAL A 257 7.17 5.91 7.03
N ASP A 258 6.13 5.13 7.31
CA ASP A 258 5.00 4.96 6.39
C ASP A 258 4.16 6.23 6.29
N GLN A 259 3.99 6.98 7.39
CA GLN A 259 3.31 8.28 7.35
C GLN A 259 4.13 9.33 6.58
N PHE A 260 5.46 9.27 6.67
CA PHE A 260 6.36 10.07 5.83
C PHE A 260 6.29 9.67 4.35
N ILE A 261 6.23 8.37 4.05
CA ILE A 261 6.06 7.84 2.69
C ILE A 261 4.68 8.21 2.14
N LEU A 262 3.61 8.08 2.93
CA LEU A 262 2.25 8.45 2.54
C LEU A 262 2.13 9.96 2.31
N TRP A 263 2.83 10.77 3.10
CA TRP A 263 2.96 12.21 2.83
C TRP A 263 3.73 12.49 1.53
N CYS A 264 4.72 11.66 1.18
CA CYS A 264 5.41 11.73 -0.12
C CYS A 264 4.55 11.22 -1.30
N TYR A 265 3.64 10.27 -1.09
CA TYR A 265 2.78 9.67 -2.11
C TYR A 265 1.34 10.20 -2.13
N SER A 266 1.03 11.20 -1.30
CA SER A 266 -0.25 11.90 -1.31
C SER A 266 -0.49 12.50 -2.70
N TYR A 267 -1.36 11.83 -3.46
CA TYR A 267 -1.77 12.22 -4.80
C TYR A 267 -3.10 12.94 -4.68
N ASP A 268 -3.09 14.24 -4.95
CA ASP A 268 -4.30 15.05 -5.02
C ASP A 268 -4.91 14.90 -6.43
N SER A 269 -5.98 14.13 -6.52
CA SER A 269 -6.69 13.85 -7.76
C SER A 269 -7.36 15.09 -8.36
N SER A 270 -7.59 16.15 -7.57
CA SER A 270 -8.23 17.38 -8.05
C SER A 270 -7.26 18.29 -8.82
N SER A 271 -5.95 18.17 -8.59
CA SER A 271 -4.91 18.98 -9.25
C SER A 271 -4.02 18.19 -10.21
N ASN A 272 -4.24 16.88 -10.37
CA ASN A 272 -3.41 15.95 -11.15
C ASN A 272 -1.90 16.14 -10.85
N SER A 273 -1.57 16.43 -9.58
CA SER A 273 -0.22 16.76 -9.16
C SER A 273 0.08 16.17 -7.78
N TYR A 274 1.31 15.67 -7.62
CA TYR A 274 1.83 15.31 -6.30
C TYR A 274 1.98 16.58 -5.46
N THR A 275 1.72 16.47 -4.16
CA THR A 275 1.70 17.62 -3.23
C THR A 275 2.89 18.57 -3.48
N PRO A 276 2.69 19.91 -3.49
CA PRO A 276 3.74 20.89 -3.72
C PRO A 276 4.97 20.76 -2.79
N GLN A 277 4.80 20.05 -1.68
CA GLN A 277 5.82 19.77 -0.66
C GLN A 277 6.79 18.66 -1.11
N ALA A 278 6.30 17.58 -1.75
CA ALA A 278 7.14 16.52 -2.30
C ALA A 278 8.10 17.06 -3.38
N TRP A 279 7.60 17.94 -4.26
CA TRP A 279 8.41 18.59 -5.30
C TRP A 279 9.56 19.44 -4.74
N ARG A 280 9.34 20.13 -3.61
CA ARG A 280 10.39 20.93 -2.93
C ARG A 280 11.46 20.03 -2.32
N MET A 281 11.06 18.90 -1.74
CA MET A 281 11.99 17.92 -1.16
C MET A 281 12.86 17.26 -2.24
N MET A 282 12.27 16.81 -3.35
CA MET A 282 13.02 16.23 -4.48
C MET A 282 13.99 17.24 -5.08
N ARG A 283 13.58 18.51 -5.25
CA ARG A 283 14.49 19.58 -5.70
C ARG A 283 15.62 19.84 -4.70
N ALA A 284 15.35 19.82 -3.40
CA ALA A 284 16.36 19.99 -2.36
C ALA A 284 17.37 18.83 -2.35
N GLY A 285 16.91 17.59 -2.49
CA GLY A 285 17.77 16.40 -2.61
C GLY A 285 18.62 16.44 -3.88
N GLY A 286 18.03 16.85 -5.01
CA GLY A 286 18.77 17.07 -6.26
C GLY A 286 19.84 18.17 -6.12
N ALA A 287 19.49 19.31 -5.52
CA ALA A 287 20.44 20.40 -5.28
C ALA A 287 21.58 19.97 -4.35
N LEU A 288 21.29 19.23 -3.28
CA LEU A 288 22.30 18.68 -2.37
C LEU A 288 23.27 17.75 -3.11
N THR A 289 22.74 16.88 -3.99
CA THR A 289 23.57 15.97 -4.79
C THR A 289 24.51 16.74 -5.71
N ILE A 290 24.02 17.79 -6.38
CA ILE A 290 24.84 18.66 -7.22
C ILE A 290 25.92 19.35 -6.38
N VAL A 291 25.58 19.88 -5.20
CA VAL A 291 26.53 20.54 -4.29
C VAL A 291 27.62 19.57 -3.86
N VAL A 292 27.27 18.37 -3.43
CA VAL A 292 28.24 17.33 -3.04
C VAL A 292 29.15 16.98 -4.22
N MET A 293 28.59 16.82 -5.42
CA MET A 293 29.36 16.49 -6.61
C MET A 293 30.35 17.61 -6.98
N LEU A 294 29.91 18.88 -6.90
CA LEU A 294 30.77 20.04 -7.12
C LEU A 294 31.88 20.10 -6.06
N VAL A 295 31.56 19.95 -4.78
CA VAL A 295 32.56 19.98 -3.69
C VAL A 295 33.63 18.91 -3.89
N CYS A 296 33.25 17.70 -4.30
CA CYS A 296 34.21 16.63 -4.58
C CYS A 296 35.06 16.88 -5.84
N LEU A 297 34.49 17.47 -6.89
CA LEU A 297 35.19 17.71 -8.17
C LEU A 297 36.06 18.98 -8.17
N THR A 298 35.73 19.96 -7.34
CA THR A 298 36.44 21.24 -7.23
C THR A 298 37.94 21.05 -6.92
N PRO A 299 38.36 20.29 -5.89
CA PRO A 299 39.79 20.09 -5.61
C PRO A 299 40.53 19.32 -6.71
N TYR A 300 39.86 18.40 -7.42
CA TYR A 300 40.44 17.69 -8.56
C TYR A 300 40.76 18.64 -9.72
N TRP A 301 39.86 19.58 -10.02
CA TRP A 301 40.07 20.59 -11.06
C TRP A 301 41.14 21.63 -10.69
N PHE A 302 41.14 22.12 -9.45
CA PHE A 302 42.15 23.09 -8.99
C PHE A 302 43.56 22.48 -8.86
N GLY A 303 43.68 21.17 -8.56
CA GLY A 303 44.97 20.47 -8.56
C GLY A 303 45.58 20.34 -9.96
N ARG A 304 44.75 20.16 -10.99
CA ARG A 304 45.21 20.04 -12.39
C ARG A 304 45.76 21.35 -12.96
N LEU A 305 45.22 22.49 -12.53
CA LEU A 305 45.70 23.82 -12.94
C LEU A 305 47.07 24.19 -12.35
N ARG A 306 47.56 23.42 -11.37
CA ARG A 306 48.87 23.64 -10.72
C ARG A 306 50.00 22.73 -11.23
N ALA A 307 49.77 21.89 -12.24
CA ALA A 307 50.84 21.07 -12.81
C ALA A 307 51.86 21.97 -13.55
N PRO A 308 53.13 22.07 -13.10
CA PRO A 308 54.13 22.89 -13.77
C PRO A 308 54.55 22.24 -15.10
N LYS A 309 54.64 23.05 -16.17
CA LYS A 309 55.35 22.64 -17.39
C LYS A 309 56.79 22.30 -17.03
N GLN A 310 57.18 21.02 -17.09
CA GLN A 310 58.58 20.62 -16.96
C GLN A 310 59.39 21.29 -18.08
N ALA A 311 60.28 22.20 -17.69
CA ALA A 311 61.25 22.81 -18.58
C ALA A 311 62.20 21.71 -19.07
N ARG A 312 62.21 21.49 -20.39
CA ARG A 312 63.17 20.67 -21.10
C ARG A 312 64.52 21.39 -21.06
N THR A 313 65.38 21.06 -20.10
CA THR A 313 66.81 21.38 -20.20
C THR A 313 67.49 20.28 -21.02
N GLU A 314 67.76 20.63 -22.28
CA GLU A 314 68.68 19.95 -23.16
C GLU A 314 70.07 19.93 -22.51
N HIS A 315 70.60 18.73 -22.25
CA HIS A 315 72.02 18.56 -21.97
C HIS A 315 72.72 18.24 -23.30
N LEU A 316 73.32 19.27 -23.89
CA LEU A 316 74.45 19.15 -24.80
C LEU A 316 75.72 19.00 -23.95
N ALA A 317 76.35 17.83 -23.99
CA ALA A 317 77.80 17.60 -23.86
C ALA A 317 78.10 16.12 -24.08
#